data_AF-A0A2D0I8J1-F1
#
_entry.id   AF-A0A2D0I8J1-F1
#
_cell.length_a   1.000
_cell.length_b   1.000
_cell.length_c   1.000
_cell.angle_alpha   90.00
_cell.angle_beta   90.00
_cell.angle_gamma   90.00
#
_symmetry.space_group_name_H-M   'P 1'
#
loop_
_entity.id
_entity.type
_entity.pdbx_description
1 polymer ?
#
loop_
_entity_poly.entity_id
_entity_poly.type
_entity_poly.pdbx_seq_one_letter_code
_entity_poly.pdbx_strand_id
1 'polypeptide(L)'
;MNEFESKLDERLRLNLTNPAQITPEAITRAANEVLEIIEGKSVALYAMLDIGVYRFKLATKIQPTETDKTIFDTAMKVVRSSPSSDPLVTTSATVFIGQRVSEWE
;
A
#
# COMPACT_ATOMS: atom_id res chain seq x y z
N MET A 1 -16.97 -5.39 9.89
CA MET A 1 -15.56 -4.99 9.79
C MET A 1 -14.84 -6.07 9.00
N ASN A 2 -14.22 -5.70 7.88
CA ASN A 2 -13.53 -6.66 6.99
C ASN A 2 -12.11 -7.00 7.52
N GLU A 3 -11.43 -7.98 6.91
CA GLU A 3 -10.11 -8.44 7.37
C GLU A 3 -9.06 -7.31 7.36
N PHE A 4 -9.11 -6.42 6.36
CA PHE A 4 -8.19 -5.30 6.24
C PHE A 4 -8.43 -4.24 7.33
N GLU A 5 -9.68 -3.86 7.58
CA GLU A 5 -10.09 -2.96 8.65
C GLU A 5 -9.68 -3.49 10.02
N SER A 6 -9.81 -4.80 10.26
CA SER A 6 -9.36 -5.44 11.52
C SER A 6 -7.86 -5.29 11.74
N LYS A 7 -7.06 -5.55 10.70
CA LYS A 7 -5.60 -5.37 10.75
C LYS A 7 -5.19 -3.91 10.88
N LEU A 8 -5.96 -2.99 10.30
CA LEU A 8 -5.77 -1.56 10.45
C LEU A 8 -6.07 -1.11 11.88
N ASP A 9 -7.15 -1.59 12.50
CA ASP A 9 -7.47 -1.32 13.91
C ASP A 9 -6.36 -1.78 14.86
N GLU A 10 -5.90 -3.03 14.71
CA GLU A 10 -4.79 -3.55 15.51
C GLU A 10 -3.54 -2.68 15.39
N ARG A 11 -3.18 -2.30 14.16
CA ARG A 11 -1.99 -1.47 13.91
C ARG A 11 -2.16 -0.04 14.42
N LEU A 12 -3.36 0.52 14.37
CA LEU A 12 -3.68 1.83 14.94
C LEU A 12 -3.60 1.81 16.46
N ARG A 13 -4.13 0.78 17.12
CA ARG A 13 -4.03 0.63 18.58
C ARG A 13 -2.60 0.49 19.08
N LEU A 14 -1.71 -0.08 18.27
CA LEU A 14 -0.28 -0.15 18.58
C LEU A 14 0.45 1.19 18.35
N ASN A 15 0.00 1.99 17.39
CA ASN A 15 0.67 3.26 17.02
C ASN A 15 0.13 4.49 17.74
N LEU A 16 -1.10 4.44 18.24
CA LEU A 16 -1.78 5.58 18.84
C LEU A 16 -1.92 5.38 20.36
N THR A 17 -1.46 6.38 21.10
CA THR A 17 -1.57 6.41 22.57
C THR A 17 -3.00 6.70 23.03
N ASN A 18 -3.85 7.27 22.16
CA ASN A 18 -5.22 7.63 22.48
C ASN A 18 -6.25 6.73 21.77
N PRO A 19 -6.73 5.65 22.41
CA PRO A 19 -7.67 4.72 21.81
C PRO A 19 -9.08 5.31 21.60
N ALA A 20 -9.44 6.42 22.27
CA ALA A 20 -10.76 7.03 22.14
C ALA A 20 -11.00 7.66 20.75
N GLN A 21 -9.94 7.93 19.99
CA GLN A 21 -10.03 8.46 18.63
C GLN A 21 -10.17 7.36 17.57
N ILE A 22 -9.95 6.09 17.95
CA ILE A 22 -10.06 4.92 17.08
C ILE A 22 -11.52 4.48 17.04
N THR A 23 -12.32 5.17 16.22
CA THR A 23 -13.73 4.80 16.00
C THR A 23 -13.87 3.94 14.75
N PRO A 24 -14.86 3.02 14.71
CA PRO A 24 -15.12 2.20 13.53
C PRO A 24 -15.32 3.03 12.25
N GLU A 25 -16.01 4.18 12.35
CA GLU A 25 -16.29 5.05 11.21
C GLU A 25 -15.00 5.68 10.65
N ALA A 26 -14.08 6.08 11.53
CA ALA A 26 -12.79 6.63 11.13
C ALA A 26 -11.91 5.56 10.47
N ILE A 27 -11.97 4.31 10.95
CA ILE A 27 -11.27 3.17 10.34
C ILE A 27 -11.83 2.87 8.95
N THR A 28 -13.15 2.74 8.81
CA THR A 28 -13.79 2.47 7.52
C THR A 28 -13.51 3.59 6.52
N ARG A 29 -13.52 4.86 6.96
CA ARG A 29 -13.14 5.98 6.10
C ARG A 29 -11.69 5.86 5.61
N ALA A 30 -10.75 5.62 6.52
CA ALA A 30 -9.34 5.45 6.15
C ALA A 30 -9.14 4.24 5.23
N ALA A 31 -9.86 3.15 5.47
CA ALA A 31 -9.80 1.95 4.64
C ALA A 31 -10.31 2.22 3.21
N ASN A 32 -11.43 2.93 3.06
CA ASN A 32 -11.94 3.33 1.76
C ASN A 32 -10.96 4.24 1.02
N GLU A 33 -10.37 5.22 1.70
CA GLU A 33 -9.34 6.09 1.10
C GLU A 33 -8.13 5.26 0.62
N VAL A 34 -7.71 4.23 1.35
CA VAL A 34 -6.63 3.33 0.91
C VAL A 34 -7.04 2.55 -0.33
N LEU A 35 -8.25 2.00 -0.35
CA LEU A 35 -8.77 1.25 -1.49
C LEU A 35 -8.87 2.11 -2.76
N GLU A 36 -9.27 3.37 -2.61
CA GLU A 36 -9.26 4.38 -3.67
C GLU A 36 -7.83 4.70 -4.15
N ILE A 37 -6.84 4.76 -3.25
CA ILE A 37 -5.45 5.04 -3.63
C ILE A 37 -4.81 3.90 -4.42
N ILE A 38 -5.13 2.65 -4.07
CA ILE A 38 -4.53 1.48 -4.73
C ILE A 38 -5.27 1.10 -6.02
N GLU A 39 -6.49 1.60 -6.24
CA GLU A 39 -7.36 1.44 -7.42
C GLU A 39 -6.93 0.33 -8.39
N GLY A 40 -7.30 -0.90 -8.06
CA GLY A 40 -7.08 -2.05 -8.95
C GLY A 40 -5.62 -2.48 -9.09
N LYS A 41 -4.72 -2.15 -8.15
CA LYS A 41 -3.35 -2.67 -8.10
C LYS A 41 -3.19 -3.76 -7.04
N SER A 42 -2.33 -4.73 -7.33
CA SER A 42 -1.92 -5.73 -6.34
C SER A 42 -0.81 -5.15 -5.45
N VAL A 43 -1.22 -4.59 -4.31
CA VAL A 43 -0.31 -3.95 -3.35
C VAL A 43 -0.11 -4.87 -2.14
N ALA A 44 1.12 -4.94 -1.65
CA ALA A 44 1.42 -5.70 -0.45
C ALA A 44 0.69 -5.12 0.78
N LEU A 45 0.15 -6.00 1.62
CA LEU A 45 -0.67 -5.64 2.77
C LEU A 45 0.02 -4.66 3.74
N TYR A 46 1.33 -4.81 3.97
CA TYR A 46 2.07 -3.89 4.84
C TYR A 46 2.03 -2.44 4.31
N ALA A 47 2.14 -2.25 3.00
CA ALA A 47 2.10 -0.93 2.38
C ALA A 47 0.70 -0.33 2.45
N MET A 48 -0.35 -1.15 2.27
CA MET A 48 -1.73 -0.72 2.46
C MET A 48 -1.99 -0.26 3.90
N LEU A 49 -1.46 -1.00 4.89
CA LEU A 49 -1.60 -0.65 6.30
C LEU A 49 -0.86 0.65 6.66
N ASP A 50 0.36 0.83 6.15
CA ASP A 50 1.15 2.04 6.39
C ASP A 50 0.47 3.30 5.78
N ILE A 51 -0.12 3.15 4.59
CA ILE A 51 -0.96 4.19 3.98
C ILE A 51 -2.20 4.46 4.85
N GLY A 52 -2.86 3.39 5.32
CA GLY A 52 -4.05 3.48 6.16
C GLY A 52 -3.79 4.21 7.47
N VAL A 53 -2.68 3.94 8.15
CA VAL A 53 -2.29 4.63 9.39
C VAL A 53 -2.07 6.12 9.15
N TYR A 54 -1.38 6.48 8.06
CA TYR A 54 -1.15 7.87 7.70
C TYR A 54 -2.46 8.60 7.37
N ARG A 55 -3.33 7.99 6.57
CA ARG A 55 -4.65 8.53 6.22
C ARG A 55 -5.56 8.68 7.42
N PHE A 56 -5.54 7.69 8.32
CA PHE A 56 -6.27 7.76 9.57
C PHE A 56 -5.84 8.95 10.42
N LYS A 57 -4.53 9.18 10.59
CA LYS A 57 -4.00 10.33 11.33
C LYS A 57 -4.48 11.66 10.73
N LEU A 58 -4.46 11.79 9.40
CA LEU A 58 -5.00 12.96 8.71
C LEU A 58 -6.50 13.14 8.94
N ALA A 59 -7.29 12.07 8.84
CA ALA A 59 -8.74 12.10 9.03
C ALA A 59 -9.14 12.48 10.47
N THR A 60 -8.36 12.01 11.46
CA THR A 60 -8.58 12.30 12.88
C THR A 60 -7.91 13.60 13.36
N LYS A 61 -7.33 14.39 12.43
CA LYS A 61 -6.59 15.64 12.71
C LYS A 61 -5.41 15.45 13.66
N ILE A 62 -4.87 14.24 13.75
CA ILE A 62 -3.62 13.96 14.44
C ILE A 62 -2.49 14.39 13.50
N GLN A 63 -1.60 15.26 13.98
CA GLN A 63 -0.51 15.75 13.15
C GLN A 63 0.48 14.60 12.88
N PRO A 64 0.65 14.17 11.61
CA PRO A 64 1.62 13.13 11.30
C PRO A 64 3.04 13.66 11.52
N THR A 65 3.90 12.80 12.06
CA THR A 65 5.32 13.10 12.23
C THR A 65 6.07 13.01 10.90
N GLU A 66 7.31 13.50 10.85
CA GLU A 66 8.17 13.35 9.68
C GLU A 66 8.46 11.86 9.37
N THR A 67 8.59 11.04 10.42
CA THR A 67 8.72 9.57 10.28
C THR A 67 7.47 8.96 9.63
N ASP A 68 6.27 9.39 10.01
CA ASP A 68 5.03 8.90 9.39
C ASP A 68 4.98 9.24 7.89
N LYS A 69 5.46 10.43 7.53
CA LYS A 69 5.53 10.87 6.13
C LYS A 69 6.54 10.03 5.32
N THR A 70 7.71 9.74 5.87
CA THR A 70 8.72 8.91 5.17
C THR A 70 8.24 7.46 4.98
N ILE A 71 7.53 6.90 5.96
CA ILE A 71 6.87 5.59 5.85
C ILE A 71 5.80 5.63 4.76
N PHE A 72 4.94 6.66 4.75
CA PHE A 72 3.93 6.86 3.72
C PHE A 72 4.55 6.97 2.31
N ASP A 73 5.60 7.77 2.15
CA ASP A 73 6.28 7.94 0.86
C ASP A 73 6.89 6.62 0.37
N THR A 74 7.40 5.79 1.29
CA THR A 74 7.92 4.45 0.99
C THR A 74 6.79 3.52 0.54
N ALA A 75 5.67 3.50 1.25
CA ALA A 75 4.50 2.72 0.87
C ALA A 75 3.92 3.16 -0.49
N MET A 76 3.91 4.48 -0.77
CA MET A 76 3.50 5.01 -2.07
C MET A 76 4.43 4.62 -3.21
N LYS A 77 5.75 4.48 -2.96
CA LYS A 77 6.66 3.91 -3.96
C LYS A 77 6.29 2.46 -4.28
N VAL A 78 5.94 1.66 -3.28
CA VAL A 78 5.47 0.28 -3.47
C VAL A 78 4.20 0.25 -4.32
N VAL A 79 3.19 1.08 -3.99
CA VAL A 79 1.95 1.21 -4.80
C VAL A 79 2.23 1.60 -6.25
N ARG A 80 3.22 2.47 -6.49
CA ARG A 80 3.62 2.87 -7.85
C ARG A 80 4.31 1.75 -8.62
N SER A 81 5.10 0.91 -7.94
CA SER A 81 5.77 -0.25 -8.54
C SER A 81 4.88 -1.49 -8.65
N SER A 82 3.75 -1.52 -7.94
CA SER A 82 2.83 -2.65 -7.94
C SER A 82 2.16 -2.83 -9.31
N PRO A 83 2.06 -4.08 -9.81
CA PRO A 83 1.36 -4.36 -11.04
C PRO A 83 -0.14 -4.03 -10.89
N SER A 84 -0.75 -3.59 -11.97
CA SER A 84 -2.21 -3.57 -12.07
C SER A 84 -2.73 -4.99 -11.87
N SER A 85 -3.77 -5.13 -11.06
CA SER A 85 -4.48 -6.38 -10.76
C SER A 85 -5.32 -6.88 -11.93
N ASP A 86 -5.19 -6.26 -13.12
CA ASP A 86 -5.89 -6.67 -14.32
C ASP A 86 -5.27 -8.00 -14.81
N PRO A 87 -6.02 -9.11 -14.87
CA PRO A 87 -5.47 -10.43 -15.18
C PRO A 87 -4.99 -10.63 -16.63
N LEU A 88 -4.92 -9.56 -17.45
CA LEU A 88 -4.69 -9.68 -18.90
C LEU A 88 -3.39 -9.08 -19.45
N VAL A 89 -2.46 -8.61 -18.61
CA VAL A 89 -1.17 -8.12 -19.10
C VAL A 89 -0.01 -8.80 -18.39
N THR A 90 0.16 -10.08 -18.68
CA THR A 90 1.48 -10.71 -18.69
C THR A 90 2.23 -10.14 -19.89
N THR A 91 2.84 -8.96 -19.77
CA THR A 91 3.86 -8.56 -20.75
C THR A 91 5.01 -9.54 -20.62
N SER A 92 5.06 -10.46 -21.59
CA SER A 92 6.21 -11.26 -21.96
C SER A 92 7.49 -10.44 -21.82
N ALA A 93 8.28 -10.72 -20.79
CA ALA A 93 9.69 -10.38 -20.81
C ALA A 93 10.35 -11.28 -21.87
N THR A 94 10.22 -10.91 -23.14
CA THR A 94 10.98 -11.52 -24.22
C THR A 94 12.45 -11.17 -24.00
N VAL A 95 13.17 -12.02 -23.29
CA VAL A 95 14.63 -12.00 -23.27
C VAL A 95 15.08 -12.44 -24.66
N PHE A 96 15.49 -11.50 -25.50
CA PHE A 96 16.21 -11.82 -26.73
C PHE A 96 17.59 -12.36 -26.34
N ILE A 97 17.69 -13.68 -26.18
CA ILE A 97 18.96 -14.38 -26.16
C ILE A 97 19.46 -14.39 -27.61
N GLY A 98 20.27 -13.39 -27.97
CA GLY A 98 21.01 -13.40 -29.22
C GLY A 98 21.94 -14.60 -29.22
N GLN A 99 21.61 -15.63 -30.00
CA GLN A 99 22.53 -16.72 -30.29
C GLN A 99 23.72 -16.13 -31.06
N ARG A 100 24.88 -16.06 -30.43
CA ARG A 100 26.14 -15.89 -31.16
C ARG A 100 26.38 -17.17 -31.95
N VAL A 101 26.12 -17.13 -33.25
CA VAL A 101 26.63 -18.13 -34.17
C VAL A 101 28.11 -17.80 -34.35
N SER A 102 28.97 -18.60 -33.73
CA SER A 102 30.41 -18.54 -33.99
C SER A 102 30.69 -19.27 -35.29
N GLU A 103 30.84 -18.50 -36.38
CA GLU A 103 31.52 -18.98 -37.57
C GLU A 103 33.02 -19.05 -37.24
N TRP A 104 33.54 -20.27 -37.18
CA TRP A 104 34.98 -20.52 -37.25
C TRP A 104 35.25 -21.04 -38.66
N GLU A 105 35.95 -20.22 -39.45
CA GLU A 105 36.64 -20.65 -40.67
C GLU A 105 37.74 -21.69 -40.36
#